data_AF-A0ABD6S6N1-F1
#
_entry.id   AF-A0ABD6S6N1-F1
#
_cell.length_a   1.000
_cell.length_b   1.000
_cell.length_c   1.000
_cell.angle_alpha   90.00
_cell.angle_beta   90.00
_cell.angle_gamma   90.00
#
_symmetry.space_group_name_H-M   'P 1'
#
loop_
_entity.id
_entity.type
_entity.pdbx_description
1 polymer ?
#
loop_
_entity_poly.entity_id
_entity_poly.type
_entity_poly.pdbx_seq_one_letter_code
_entity_poly.pdbx_strand_id
1 'polypeptide(L)'
;MRDHLCIEEKCKRGIEYHKEFIEENREEIKSLEEDEKNGIQRYPNDNKSIILENYLSNFIHEMNDIRAMYSLGEDISKMEVYFYNAIDDLEHTGTSKVGYIYMLWIISLGILLETDKKNIERLKKIVDKKNVNDAVIDFLLCASDIGYTKVTNRYYKENPYAKTREIIELA
;
A
#
# COMPACT_ATOMS: atom_id res chain seq x y z
N MET A 1 -18.19 -2.14 4.48
CA MET A 1 -16.76 -1.84 4.72
C MET A 1 -16.34 -2.25 6.13
N ARG A 2 -17.26 -2.27 7.12
CA ARG A 2 -17.11 -3.10 8.31
C ARG A 2 -17.37 -4.55 7.93
N ASP A 3 -16.41 -5.44 8.15
CA ASP A 3 -16.68 -6.87 7.98
C ASP A 3 -17.55 -7.34 9.15
N HIS A 4 -18.84 -7.60 8.90
CA HIS A 4 -19.75 -8.13 9.92
C HIS A 4 -19.39 -9.55 10.36
N LEU A 5 -18.47 -10.21 9.64
CA LEU A 5 -17.87 -11.49 9.99
C LEU A 5 -16.50 -11.34 10.67
N CYS A 6 -16.00 -10.10 10.90
CA CYS A 6 -14.78 -9.89 11.71
C CYS A 6 -15.05 -10.40 13.12
N ILE A 7 -14.33 -11.45 13.48
CA ILE A 7 -14.24 -11.92 14.84
C ILE A 7 -13.25 -10.99 15.54
N GLU A 8 -13.74 -10.15 16.44
CA GLU A 8 -12.96 -9.12 17.13
C GLU A 8 -11.62 -9.65 17.66
N GLU A 9 -11.64 -10.81 18.32
CA GLU A 9 -10.44 -11.46 18.85
C GLU A 9 -9.42 -11.81 17.76
N LYS A 10 -9.87 -12.28 16.59
CA LYS A 10 -8.98 -12.57 15.46
C LYS A 10 -8.41 -11.30 14.87
N CYS A 11 -9.21 -10.25 14.76
CA CYS A 11 -8.78 -8.95 14.24
C CYS A 11 -7.69 -8.35 15.16
N LYS A 12 -7.88 -8.37 16.49
CA LYS A 12 -6.88 -7.93 17.48
C LYS A 12 -5.60 -8.76 17.45
N ARG A 13 -5.72 -10.09 17.46
CA ARG A 13 -4.57 -11.00 17.42
C ARG A 13 -3.77 -10.88 16.12
N GLY A 14 -4.45 -10.63 15.00
CA GLY A 14 -3.81 -10.37 13.71
C GLY A 14 -2.93 -9.13 13.75
N ILE A 15 -3.46 -8.02 14.29
CA ILE A 15 -2.72 -6.76 14.45
C ILE A 15 -1.47 -6.96 15.34
N GLU A 16 -1.61 -7.67 16.46
CA GLU A 16 -0.47 -7.95 17.34
C GLU A 16 0.61 -8.79 16.64
N TYR A 17 0.20 -9.86 15.96
CA TYR A 17 1.11 -10.73 15.21
C TYR A 17 1.83 -9.98 14.08
N HIS A 18 1.10 -9.16 13.32
CA HIS A 18 1.67 -8.36 12.25
C HIS A 18 2.67 -7.34 12.77
N LYS A 19 2.38 -6.71 13.91
CA LYS A 19 3.30 -5.75 14.54
C LYS A 19 4.63 -6.40 14.90
N GLU A 20 4.62 -7.58 15.51
CA GLU A 20 5.84 -8.34 15.82
C GLU A 20 6.63 -8.66 14.54
N PHE A 21 5.93 -9.18 13.53
CA PHE A 21 6.52 -9.55 12.24
C PHE A 21 7.12 -8.36 11.47
N ILE A 22 6.46 -7.20 11.50
CA ILE A 22 6.96 -5.97 10.87
C ILE A 22 8.25 -5.50 11.55
N GLU A 23 8.32 -5.55 12.88
CA GLU A 23 9.52 -5.17 13.61
C GLU A 23 10.69 -6.12 13.32
N GLU A 24 10.45 -7.44 13.29
CA GLU A 24 11.45 -8.43 12.87
C GLU A 24 11.98 -8.16 11.45
N ASN A 25 11.07 -7.88 10.50
CA ASN A 25 11.47 -7.53 9.13
C ASN A 25 12.28 -6.24 9.08
N ARG A 26 11.95 -5.22 9.89
CA ARG A 26 12.71 -3.95 9.96
C ARG A 26 14.12 -4.17 10.51
N GLU A 27 14.29 -5.06 11.47
CA GLU A 27 15.62 -5.46 11.96
C GLU A 27 16.42 -6.21 10.89
N GLU A 28 15.78 -7.16 10.20
CA GLU A 28 16.42 -7.92 9.12
C GLU A 28 16.84 -7.02 7.96
N ILE A 29 15.98 -6.08 7.53
CA ILE A 29 16.30 -5.08 6.50
C ILE A 29 17.55 -4.30 6.89
N LYS A 30 17.60 -3.74 8.11
CA LYS A 30 18.77 -2.96 8.58
C LYS A 30 20.04 -3.81 8.57
N SER A 31 19.93 -5.08 8.96
CA SER A 31 21.06 -6.01 8.99
C SER A 31 21.57 -6.31 7.58
N LEU A 32 20.66 -6.57 6.63
CA LEU A 32 21.00 -6.87 5.24
C LEU A 32 21.52 -5.66 4.47
N GLU A 33 21.01 -4.46 4.76
CA GLU A 33 21.56 -3.22 4.21
C GLU A 33 23.01 -2.99 4.63
N GLU A 34 23.37 -3.38 5.85
CA GLU A 34 24.75 -3.30 6.33
C GLU A 34 25.63 -4.38 5.71
N ASP A 35 25.12 -5.60 5.55
CA ASP A 35 25.82 -6.66 4.81
C ASP A 35 26.11 -6.24 3.36
N GLU A 36 25.15 -5.62 2.68
CA GLU A 36 25.33 -5.08 1.32
C GLU A 36 26.44 -4.01 1.24
N LYS A 37 26.53 -3.11 2.22
CA LYS A 37 27.61 -2.10 2.27
C LYS A 37 28.99 -2.74 2.46
N ASN A 38 29.04 -3.86 3.18
CA ASN A 38 30.26 -4.61 3.47
C ASN A 38 30.57 -5.69 2.40
N GLY A 39 29.72 -5.83 1.37
CA GLY A 39 29.89 -6.83 0.31
C GLY A 39 29.64 -8.28 0.79
N ILE A 40 28.84 -8.46 1.83
CA ILE A 40 28.52 -9.75 2.44
C ILE A 40 27.18 -10.24 1.90
N GLN A 41 27.14 -11.48 1.41
CA GLN A 41 25.90 -12.15 1.01
C GLN A 41 25.51 -13.16 2.09
N ARG A 42 24.40 -12.90 2.80
CA ARG A 42 23.98 -13.72 3.96
C ARG A 42 23.22 -14.97 3.56
N TYR A 43 22.40 -14.84 2.52
CA TYR A 43 21.48 -15.89 2.08
C TYR A 43 21.81 -16.39 0.67
N PRO A 44 21.26 -17.55 0.27
CA PRO A 44 21.33 -17.98 -1.13
C PRO A 44 20.67 -17.00 -2.10
N ASN A 45 19.53 -16.40 -1.71
CA ASN A 45 18.90 -15.32 -2.44
C ASN A 45 19.65 -14.01 -2.20
N ASP A 46 19.70 -13.10 -3.18
CA ASP A 46 20.36 -11.82 -3.01
C ASP A 46 19.70 -10.98 -1.92
N ASN A 47 20.52 -10.38 -1.05
CA ASN A 47 20.02 -9.59 0.08
C ASN A 47 19.08 -8.48 -0.38
N LYS A 48 19.34 -7.85 -1.54
CA LYS A 48 18.48 -6.79 -2.10
C LYS A 48 17.07 -7.30 -2.37
N SER A 49 16.92 -8.45 -3.02
CA SER A 49 15.60 -9.05 -3.26
C SER A 49 14.89 -9.35 -1.94
N ILE A 50 15.59 -9.88 -0.93
CA ILE A 50 15.01 -10.15 0.39
C ILE A 50 14.53 -8.84 1.06
N ILE A 51 15.34 -7.78 0.99
CA ILE A 51 14.95 -6.45 1.49
C ILE A 51 13.67 -5.95 0.81
N LEU A 52 13.60 -6.02 -0.52
CA LEU A 52 12.41 -5.59 -1.28
C LEU A 52 11.17 -6.44 -0.94
N GLU A 53 11.33 -7.73 -0.68
CA GLU A 53 10.26 -8.64 -0.26
C GLU A 53 9.77 -8.33 1.16
N ASN A 54 10.68 -8.03 2.10
CA ASN A 54 10.32 -7.64 3.46
C ASN A 54 9.54 -6.32 3.47
N TYR A 55 9.95 -5.32 2.69
CA TYR A 55 9.16 -4.09 2.52
C TYR A 55 7.77 -4.36 1.95
N LEU A 56 7.66 -5.25 0.95
CA LEU A 56 6.35 -5.61 0.39
C LEU A 56 5.47 -6.32 1.44
N SER A 57 6.06 -7.20 2.25
CA SER A 57 5.36 -7.92 3.31
C SER A 57 4.84 -6.95 4.37
N ASN A 58 5.70 -6.02 4.84
CA ASN A 58 5.32 -4.98 5.79
C ASN A 58 4.16 -4.13 5.26
N PHE A 59 4.23 -3.64 4.02
CA PHE A 59 3.15 -2.91 3.37
C PHE A 59 1.82 -3.69 3.40
N ILE A 60 1.85 -4.99 3.09
CA ILE A 60 0.64 -5.83 3.10
C ILE A 60 0.07 -5.97 4.52
N HIS A 61 0.93 -6.14 5.52
CA HIS A 61 0.53 -6.24 6.93
C HIS A 61 -0.08 -4.93 7.44
N GLU A 62 0.59 -3.79 7.21
CA GLU A 62 0.08 -2.46 7.56
C GLU A 62 -1.31 -2.22 6.91
N MET A 63 -1.48 -2.58 5.64
CA MET A 63 -2.78 -2.46 4.94
C MET A 63 -3.87 -3.38 5.51
N ASN A 64 -3.51 -4.59 5.95
CA ASN A 64 -4.45 -5.50 6.58
C ASN A 64 -4.86 -5.03 7.98
N ASP A 65 -3.93 -4.41 8.71
CA ASP A 65 -4.20 -3.85 10.03
C ASP A 65 -5.12 -2.65 9.95
N ILE A 66 -4.93 -1.73 8.99
CA ILE A 66 -5.89 -0.64 8.73
C ILE A 66 -7.31 -1.20 8.52
N ARG A 67 -7.45 -2.28 7.74
CA ARG A 67 -8.76 -2.91 7.49
C ARG A 67 -9.35 -3.57 8.75
N ALA A 68 -8.51 -4.20 9.56
CA ALA A 68 -8.92 -4.80 10.84
C ALA A 68 -9.37 -3.71 11.83
N MET A 69 -8.58 -2.65 11.99
CA MET A 69 -8.88 -1.49 12.82
C MET A 69 -10.18 -0.81 12.40
N TYR A 70 -10.37 -0.59 11.10
CA TYR A 70 -11.64 -0.07 10.57
C TYR A 70 -12.82 -0.98 10.91
N SER A 71 -12.64 -2.30 10.80
CA SER A 71 -13.69 -3.28 11.13
C SER A 71 -14.01 -3.31 12.63
N LEU A 72 -13.01 -3.12 13.47
CA LEU A 72 -13.16 -2.98 14.93
C LEU A 72 -13.85 -1.65 15.31
N GLY A 73 -13.81 -0.65 14.44
CA GLY A 73 -14.33 0.69 14.73
C GLY A 73 -13.34 1.50 15.57
N GLU A 74 -12.03 1.24 15.41
CA GLU A 74 -10.97 2.02 16.03
C GLU A 74 -10.97 3.47 15.50
N ASP A 75 -10.35 4.35 16.28
CA ASP A 75 -10.19 5.74 15.90
C ASP A 75 -9.31 5.91 14.65
N ILE A 76 -9.71 6.82 13.75
CA ILE A 76 -9.01 7.09 12.49
C ILE A 76 -7.56 7.52 12.74
N SER A 77 -7.28 8.31 13.78
CA SER A 77 -5.92 8.77 14.09
C SER A 77 -4.95 7.62 14.36
N LYS A 78 -5.45 6.49 14.86
CA LYS A 78 -4.61 5.29 15.03
C LYS A 78 -4.28 4.65 13.68
N MET A 79 -5.19 4.68 12.71
CA MET A 79 -4.98 4.11 11.37
C MET A 79 -4.04 4.97 10.52
N GLU A 80 -4.00 6.29 10.74
CA GLU A 80 -3.09 7.19 10.02
C GLU A 80 -1.62 6.79 10.18
N VAL A 81 -1.23 6.32 11.37
CA VAL A 81 0.14 5.84 11.64
C VAL A 81 0.48 4.67 10.70
N TYR A 82 -0.41 3.69 10.59
CA TYR A 82 -0.22 2.54 9.70
C TYR A 82 -0.27 2.95 8.22
N PHE A 83 -1.09 3.95 7.89
CA PHE A 83 -1.15 4.49 6.53
C PHE A 83 0.17 5.13 6.11
N TYR A 84 0.79 5.94 6.97
CA TYR A 84 2.09 6.55 6.66
C TYR A 84 3.20 5.50 6.56
N ASN A 85 3.25 4.54 7.48
CA ASN A 85 4.18 3.41 7.39
C ASN A 85 3.98 2.63 6.07
N ALA A 86 2.74 2.37 5.68
CA ALA A 86 2.43 1.67 4.44
C ALA A 86 2.93 2.42 3.20
N ILE A 87 2.85 3.76 3.16
CA ILE A 87 3.44 4.54 2.06
C ILE A 87 4.97 4.38 2.08
N ASP A 88 5.60 4.51 3.24
CA ASP A 88 7.05 4.38 3.40
C ASP A 88 7.51 3.01 2.90
N ASP A 89 6.90 1.92 3.37
CA ASP A 89 7.24 0.56 2.94
C ASP A 89 7.00 0.37 1.43
N LEU A 90 5.87 0.87 0.90
CA LEU A 90 5.52 0.75 -0.51
C LEU A 90 6.55 1.41 -1.44
N GLU A 91 7.09 2.58 -1.06
CA GLU A 91 8.13 3.27 -1.83
C GLU A 91 9.42 2.46 -1.98
N HIS A 92 9.73 1.61 -0.99
CA HIS A 92 10.93 0.78 -0.95
C HIS A 92 10.76 -0.60 -1.59
N THR A 93 9.57 -0.94 -2.10
CA THR A 93 9.32 -2.24 -2.77
C THR A 93 10.00 -2.39 -4.14
N GLY A 94 10.64 -1.35 -4.67
CA GLY A 94 11.33 -1.41 -5.97
C GLY A 94 10.44 -1.95 -7.10
N THR A 95 10.91 -2.98 -7.80
CA THR A 95 10.18 -3.65 -8.89
C THR A 95 9.23 -4.76 -8.42
N SER A 96 9.13 -5.01 -7.11
CA SER A 96 8.23 -6.05 -6.58
C SER A 96 6.78 -5.76 -6.99
N LYS A 97 6.08 -6.83 -7.41
CA LYS A 97 4.72 -6.73 -7.92
C LYS A 97 3.75 -6.48 -6.78
N VAL A 98 3.24 -5.26 -6.71
CA VAL A 98 2.17 -4.90 -5.78
C VAL A 98 0.84 -5.33 -6.37
N GLY A 99 0.01 -6.00 -5.57
CA GLY A 99 -1.33 -6.40 -6.00
C GLY A 99 -2.19 -5.18 -6.34
N TYR A 100 -2.91 -5.22 -7.46
CA TYR A 100 -3.76 -4.12 -7.94
C TYR A 100 -4.72 -3.59 -6.86
N ILE A 101 -5.34 -4.49 -6.10
CA ILE A 101 -6.28 -4.13 -5.04
C ILE A 101 -5.61 -3.29 -3.94
N TYR A 102 -4.38 -3.63 -3.54
CA TYR A 102 -3.64 -2.86 -2.55
C TYR A 102 -3.26 -1.47 -3.08
N MET A 103 -2.87 -1.37 -4.35
CA MET A 103 -2.57 -0.07 -4.99
C MET A 103 -3.82 0.82 -5.03
N LEU A 104 -4.97 0.26 -5.43
CA LEU A 104 -6.23 0.97 -5.44
C LEU A 104 -6.64 1.41 -4.02
N TRP A 105 -6.48 0.53 -3.03
CA TRP A 105 -6.83 0.82 -1.64
C TRP A 105 -5.97 1.91 -1.02
N ILE A 106 -4.64 1.87 -1.15
CA ILE A 106 -3.78 2.90 -0.53
C ILE A 106 -4.05 4.29 -1.12
N ILE A 107 -4.32 4.40 -2.43
CA ILE A 107 -4.67 5.68 -3.07
C ILE A 107 -6.04 6.16 -2.59
N SER A 108 -7.03 5.26 -2.56
CA SER A 108 -8.37 5.56 -2.07
C SER A 108 -8.35 6.00 -0.59
N LEU A 109 -7.54 5.34 0.24
CA LEU A 109 -7.37 5.68 1.65
C LEU A 109 -6.72 7.05 1.82
N GLY A 110 -5.71 7.40 1.02
CA GLY A 110 -5.11 8.74 1.07
C GLY A 110 -6.14 9.84 0.82
N ILE A 111 -7.04 9.64 -0.14
CA ILE A 111 -8.14 10.58 -0.43
C ILE A 111 -9.15 10.60 0.72
N LEU A 112 -9.59 9.45 1.21
CA LEU A 112 -10.59 9.35 2.29
C LEU A 112 -10.10 9.89 3.64
N LEU A 113 -8.79 9.79 3.90
CA LEU A 113 -8.15 10.35 5.09
C LEU A 113 -7.83 11.84 4.94
N GLU A 114 -8.11 12.44 3.78
CA GLU A 114 -7.75 13.83 3.47
C GLU A 114 -6.27 14.15 3.78
N THR A 115 -5.39 13.19 3.47
CA THR A 115 -3.96 13.33 3.78
C THR A 115 -3.32 14.48 2.99
N ASP A 116 -2.15 14.94 3.44
CA ASP A 116 -1.39 15.98 2.74
C ASP A 116 -1.12 15.58 1.29
N LYS A 117 -1.27 16.53 0.36
CA LYS A 117 -1.05 16.33 -1.08
C LYS A 117 0.30 15.68 -1.39
N LYS A 118 1.34 15.94 -0.60
CA LYS A 118 2.66 15.29 -0.72
C LYS A 118 2.57 13.77 -0.64
N ASN A 119 1.69 13.21 0.18
CA ASN A 119 1.50 11.76 0.26
C ASN A 119 0.83 11.22 -1.00
N ILE A 120 -0.10 11.96 -1.59
CA ILE A 120 -0.68 11.57 -2.89
C ILE A 120 0.36 11.69 -4.02
N GLU A 121 1.22 12.72 -4.00
CA GLU A 121 2.35 12.84 -4.93
C GLU A 121 3.36 11.69 -4.81
N ARG A 122 3.61 11.20 -3.60
CA ARG A 122 4.42 10.00 -3.33
C ARG A 122 3.79 8.76 -3.97
N LEU A 123 2.50 8.53 -3.75
CA LEU A 123 1.75 7.43 -4.36
C LEU A 123 1.73 7.53 -5.90
N LYS A 124 1.57 8.72 -6.45
CA LYS A 124 1.68 8.99 -7.89
C LYS A 124 3.03 8.56 -8.46
N LYS A 125 4.14 8.88 -7.78
CA LYS A 125 5.48 8.43 -8.20
C LYS A 125 5.60 6.90 -8.22
N ILE A 126 4.95 6.21 -7.30
CA ILE A 126 4.91 4.74 -7.28
C ILE A 126 4.12 4.19 -8.48
N VAL A 127 2.95 4.77 -8.76
CA VAL A 127 2.11 4.43 -9.93
C VAL A 127 2.91 4.57 -11.24
N ASP A 128 3.63 5.68 -11.39
CA ASP A 128 4.51 5.93 -12.55
C ASP A 128 5.63 4.87 -12.63
N LYS A 129 6.39 4.66 -11.55
CA LYS A 129 7.50 3.70 -11.50
C LYS A 129 7.07 2.27 -11.84
N LYS A 130 5.89 1.86 -11.39
CA LYS A 130 5.35 0.51 -11.63
C LYS A 130 4.56 0.40 -12.94
N ASN A 131 4.54 1.47 -13.75
CA ASN A 131 3.82 1.54 -15.03
C ASN A 131 2.35 1.12 -14.92
N VAL A 132 1.69 1.53 -13.83
CA VAL A 132 0.28 1.24 -13.63
C VAL A 132 -0.53 2.00 -14.69
N ASN A 133 -1.42 1.26 -15.36
CA ASN A 133 -2.23 1.75 -16.46
C ASN A 133 -3.67 1.28 -16.22
N ASP A 134 -4.37 2.01 -15.37
CA ASP A 134 -5.72 1.70 -14.93
C ASP A 134 -6.55 2.97 -14.78
N ALA A 135 -7.76 2.96 -15.35
CA ALA A 135 -8.65 4.11 -15.44
C ALA A 135 -9.14 4.59 -14.06
N VAL A 136 -9.35 3.68 -13.10
CA VAL A 136 -9.82 4.06 -11.77
C VAL A 136 -8.70 4.74 -10.98
N ILE A 137 -7.49 4.16 -11.04
CA ILE A 137 -6.32 4.77 -10.40
C ILE A 137 -6.01 6.14 -11.01
N ASP A 138 -6.04 6.24 -12.35
CA ASP A 138 -5.82 7.50 -13.04
C ASP A 138 -6.86 8.56 -12.64
N PHE A 139 -8.14 8.18 -12.57
CA PHE A 139 -9.21 9.08 -12.12
C PHE A 139 -9.02 9.57 -10.68
N LEU A 140 -8.70 8.68 -9.73
CA LEU A 140 -8.48 9.04 -8.33
C LEU A 140 -7.32 10.03 -8.18
N LEU A 141 -6.22 9.82 -8.89
CA LEU A 141 -5.08 10.74 -8.87
C LEU A 141 -5.39 12.08 -9.54
N CYS A 142 -6.15 12.10 -10.64
CA CYS A 142 -6.62 13.34 -11.27
C CYS A 142 -7.50 14.15 -10.30
N ALA A 143 -8.41 13.49 -9.60
CA ALA A 143 -9.31 14.13 -8.64
C ALA A 143 -8.60 14.69 -7.39
N SER A 144 -7.34 14.33 -7.16
CA SER A 144 -6.57 14.74 -5.98
C SER A 144 -5.88 16.12 -6.12
N ASP A 145 -6.07 16.83 -7.24
CA ASP A 145 -5.53 18.18 -7.48
C ASP A 145 -4.00 18.29 -7.22
N ILE A 146 -3.26 17.28 -7.70
CA ILE A 146 -1.79 17.19 -7.69
C ILE A 146 -1.18 17.40 -9.09
N GLY A 147 -1.96 17.93 -10.03
CA GLY A 147 -1.53 18.12 -11.43
C GLY A 147 -1.37 16.82 -12.22
N TYR A 148 -1.97 15.71 -11.79
CA TYR A 148 -2.01 14.47 -12.55
C TYR A 148 -3.04 14.58 -13.67
N THR A 149 -2.64 14.36 -14.92
CA THR A 149 -3.49 14.56 -16.11
C THR A 149 -3.59 13.32 -17.01
N LYS A 150 -2.93 12.22 -16.63
CA LYS A 150 -2.98 10.99 -17.41
C LYS A 150 -4.33 10.32 -17.17
N VAL A 151 -5.02 10.02 -18.27
CA VAL A 151 -6.30 9.30 -18.27
C VAL A 151 -6.22 8.19 -19.30
N THR A 152 -6.55 6.97 -18.88
CA THR A 152 -6.63 5.78 -19.72
C THR A 152 -8.04 5.21 -19.70
N ASN A 153 -8.39 4.44 -20.74
CA ASN A 153 -9.63 3.67 -20.79
C ASN A 153 -9.43 2.19 -20.45
N ARG A 154 -8.21 1.83 -20.00
CA ARG A 154 -7.87 0.45 -19.63
C ARG A 154 -8.22 0.19 -18.19
N TYR A 155 -8.77 -0.98 -17.93
CA TYR A 155 -9.01 -1.48 -16.57
C TYR A 155 -8.13 -2.70 -16.37
N TYR A 156 -7.24 -2.65 -15.39
CA TYR A 156 -6.42 -3.81 -15.03
C TYR A 156 -7.29 -4.97 -14.55
N LYS A 157 -8.39 -4.67 -13.87
CA LYS A 157 -9.42 -5.64 -13.49
C LYS A 157 -10.81 -5.14 -13.91
N GLU A 158 -11.36 -5.69 -14.98
CA GLU A 158 -12.64 -5.21 -15.54
C GLU A 158 -13.83 -5.38 -14.59
N ASN A 159 -13.96 -6.52 -13.90
CA ASN A 159 -15.04 -6.73 -12.94
C ASN A 159 -14.54 -6.55 -11.50
N PRO A 160 -15.10 -5.61 -10.70
CA PRO A 160 -16.24 -4.72 -10.99
C PRO A 160 -15.89 -3.35 -11.59
N TYR A 161 -14.62 -3.04 -11.79
CA TYR A 161 -14.16 -1.66 -11.94
C TYR A 161 -14.52 -0.98 -13.27
N ALA A 162 -14.71 -1.72 -14.37
CA ALA A 162 -15.17 -1.15 -15.64
C ALA A 162 -16.55 -0.48 -15.52
N LYS A 163 -17.37 -0.90 -14.54
CA LYS A 163 -18.67 -0.26 -14.25
C LYS A 163 -18.53 1.16 -13.72
N THR A 164 -17.36 1.54 -13.20
CA THR A 164 -17.09 2.92 -12.75
C THR A 164 -16.99 3.90 -13.92
N ARG A 165 -16.83 3.41 -15.16
CA ARG A 165 -16.74 4.25 -16.35
C ARG A 165 -17.89 5.23 -16.48
N GLU A 166 -19.12 4.78 -16.27
CA GLU A 166 -20.32 5.61 -16.36
C GLU A 166 -20.30 6.76 -15.34
N ILE A 167 -19.65 6.56 -14.19
CA ILE A 167 -19.52 7.59 -13.15
C ILE A 167 -18.37 8.55 -13.51
N ILE A 168 -17.24 8.00 -13.97
CA ILE A 168 -16.04 8.77 -14.33
C ILE A 168 -16.30 9.69 -15.52
N GLU A 169 -17.06 9.24 -16.53
CA GLU A 169 -17.38 10.05 -17.71
C GLU A 169 -18.40 11.17 -17.43
N LEU A 170 -19.09 11.12 -16.28
CA LEU A 170 -20.06 12.14 -15.84
C LEU A 170 -19.47 13.20 -14.90
N ALA A 171 -18.29 12.94 -14.31
CA ALA A 171 -17.63 13.79 -13.32
C ALA A 171 -16.87 14.95 -13.98
#